data_AF-A0A9E1MC92-F1
#
_entry.id   AF-A0A9E1MC92-F1
#
_cell.length_a   1.000
_cell.length_b   1.000
_cell.length_c   1.000
_cell.angle_alpha   90.00
_cell.angle_beta   90.00
_cell.angle_gamma   90.00
#
_symmetry.space_group_name_H-M   'P 1'
#
loop_
_entity.id
_entity.type
_entity.pdbx_description
1 polymer ?
#
loop_
_entity_poly.entity_id
_entity_poly.type
_entity_poly.pdbx_seq_one_letter_code
_entity_poly.pdbx_strand_id
1 'polypeptide(L)'
;MCYWDDGDYFEPSEFDEKIEELKNELRESVKKEINDEIEKLRKENKELQGIKRNFESVKKDFERKKDECDRAIRNAESKAKQARLKELMEHFKVTLWAVSWDYRYKKKCDKCDKNRRIQVALPSGKTVDDECSCRVRKKVYYPKENVLYELSERNREFMAWYMAKGDRGEEYFVGGPRAEYAKVVVDHNKDFKEIETEELRKVFFTTKEECQAFCNYINGTEVLGYDYNVEGQPVVQREETE
;
A
#
# COMPACT_ATOMS: atom_id res chain seq x y z
N MET A 1 71.25 -99.99 6.45
CA MET A 1 71.10 -99.90 7.91
C MET A 1 72.44 -99.47 8.46
N CYS A 2 72.62 -98.33 9.11
CA CYS A 2 71.73 -97.71 10.10
C CYS A 2 71.56 -96.21 9.87
N TYR A 3 70.32 -95.76 10.11
CA TYR A 3 69.93 -94.38 10.39
C TYR A 3 70.59 -93.91 11.69
N TRP A 4 71.10 -92.68 11.73
CA TRP A 4 71.07 -91.82 12.92
C TRP A 4 70.85 -90.38 12.46
N ASP A 5 69.59 -90.00 12.59
CA ASP A 5 69.07 -88.66 12.78
C ASP A 5 69.48 -88.24 14.20
N ASP A 6 70.28 -87.19 14.33
CA ASP A 6 70.54 -86.53 15.61
C ASP A 6 70.63 -85.03 15.31
N GLY A 7 69.44 -84.42 15.20
CA GLY A 7 69.32 -82.98 15.34
C GLY A 7 69.75 -82.60 16.75
N ASP A 8 70.82 -81.80 16.85
CA ASP A 8 71.30 -81.19 18.09
C ASP A 8 70.20 -80.30 18.69
N TYR A 9 69.33 -80.90 19.51
CA TYR A 9 68.47 -80.18 20.43
C TYR A 9 69.35 -79.71 21.59
N PHE A 10 69.86 -78.47 21.49
CA PHE A 10 70.40 -77.76 22.64
C PHE A 10 69.27 -77.50 23.66
N GLU A 11 69.39 -78.10 24.84
CA GLU A 11 68.52 -77.77 25.99
C GLU A 11 68.77 -76.31 26.41
N PRO A 12 67.71 -75.50 26.63
CA PRO A 12 67.85 -74.10 27.03
C PRO A 12 68.65 -73.96 28.33
N SER A 13 69.58 -73.00 28.39
CA SER A 13 70.33 -72.66 29.59
C SER A 13 69.44 -71.94 30.61
N GLU A 14 69.71 -72.06 31.92
CA GLU A 14 69.08 -71.21 32.96
C GLU A 14 69.19 -69.69 32.66
N PHE A 15 70.19 -69.28 31.87
CA PHE A 15 70.31 -67.91 31.38
C PHE A 15 69.29 -67.59 30.28
N ASP A 16 68.98 -68.54 29.40
CA ASP A 16 67.95 -68.39 28.36
C ASP A 16 66.56 -68.27 28.98
N GLU A 17 66.28 -69.02 30.06
CA GLU A 17 65.03 -68.89 30.83
C GLU A 17 64.87 -67.50 31.44
N LYS A 18 65.92 -66.94 32.06
CA LYS A 18 65.90 -65.57 32.62
C LYS A 18 65.76 -64.49 31.55
N ILE A 19 66.33 -64.70 30.36
CA ILE A 19 66.18 -63.78 29.22
C ILE A 19 64.74 -63.82 28.70
N GLU A 20 64.11 -64.99 28.62
CA GLU A 20 62.71 -65.10 28.22
C GLU A 20 61.76 -64.52 29.27
N GLU A 21 62.04 -64.68 30.56
CA GLU A 21 61.29 -64.04 31.65
C GLU A 21 61.37 -62.50 31.54
N LEU A 22 62.57 -61.94 31.40
CA LEU A 22 62.77 -60.49 31.21
C LEU A 22 62.07 -59.98 29.93
N LYS A 23 62.14 -60.72 28.82
CA LYS A 23 61.43 -60.38 27.57
C LYS A 23 59.93 -60.38 27.77
N ASN A 24 59.39 -61.33 28.54
CA ASN A 24 57.96 -61.42 28.83
C ASN A 24 57.52 -60.29 29.76
N GLU A 25 58.25 -60.00 30.82
CA GLU A 25 57.98 -58.85 31.71
C GLU A 25 58.02 -57.52 30.95
N LEU A 26 59.04 -57.30 30.10
CA LEU A 26 59.12 -56.12 29.24
C LEU A 26 57.95 -56.06 28.26
N ARG A 27 57.59 -57.17 27.63
CA ARG A 27 56.44 -57.24 26.72
C ARG A 27 55.14 -56.93 27.44
N GLU A 28 54.94 -57.44 28.65
CA GLU A 28 53.73 -57.19 29.44
C GLU A 28 53.67 -55.75 29.92
N SER A 29 54.77 -55.21 30.44
CA SER A 29 54.88 -53.81 30.88
C SER A 29 54.57 -52.85 29.74
N VAL A 30 55.23 -53.02 28.58
CA VAL A 30 55.02 -52.18 27.39
C VAL A 30 53.61 -52.35 26.83
N LYS A 31 53.07 -53.58 26.76
CA LYS A 31 51.69 -53.80 26.31
C LYS A 31 50.69 -53.12 27.24
N LYS A 32 50.90 -53.16 28.55
CA LYS A 32 50.02 -52.55 29.54
C LYS A 32 50.03 -51.02 29.42
N GLU A 33 51.22 -50.41 29.34
CA GLU A 33 51.38 -48.98 29.15
C GLU A 33 50.71 -48.49 27.85
N ILE A 34 50.97 -49.18 26.73
CA ILE A 34 50.34 -48.87 25.44
C ILE A 34 48.81 -49.01 25.52
N ASN A 35 48.30 -50.05 26.17
CA ASN A 35 46.85 -50.24 26.31
C ASN A 35 46.20 -49.15 27.18
N ASP A 36 46.84 -48.78 28.29
CA ASP A 36 46.35 -47.72 29.19
C ASP A 36 46.32 -46.36 28.47
N GLU A 37 47.33 -46.05 27.64
CA GLU A 37 47.34 -44.85 26.81
C GLU A 37 46.26 -44.88 25.72
N ILE A 38 46.07 -46.02 25.04
CA ILE A 38 45.00 -46.17 24.05
C ILE A 38 43.63 -45.97 24.68
N GLU A 39 43.40 -46.46 25.89
CA GLU A 39 42.14 -46.23 26.60
C GLU A 39 41.92 -44.77 26.98
N LYS A 40 42.96 -44.08 27.46
CA LYS A 40 42.90 -42.63 27.74
C LYS A 40 42.57 -41.85 26.46
N LEU A 41 43.30 -42.10 25.38
CA LEU A 41 43.07 -41.47 24.08
C LEU A 41 41.66 -41.72 23.54
N ARG A 42 41.11 -42.94 23.73
CA ARG A 42 39.73 -43.26 23.34
C ARG A 42 38.70 -42.47 24.14
N LYS A 43 38.92 -42.28 25.45
CA LYS A 43 38.04 -41.47 26.31
C LYS A 43 38.08 -40.00 25.89
N GLU A 44 39.27 -39.43 25.72
CA GLU A 44 39.44 -38.04 25.27
C GLU A 44 38.84 -37.80 23.89
N ASN A 45 39.02 -38.72 22.94
CA ASN A 45 38.41 -38.59 21.61
C ASN A 45 36.88 -38.59 21.68
N LYS A 46 36.29 -39.41 22.56
CA LYS A 46 34.84 -39.43 22.79
C LYS A 46 34.33 -38.10 23.35
N GLU A 47 35.06 -37.50 24.28
CA GLU A 47 34.74 -36.18 24.84
C GLU A 47 34.86 -35.08 23.78
N LEU A 48 35.93 -35.08 22.98
CA LEU A 48 36.12 -34.13 21.89
C LEU A 48 35.02 -34.23 20.83
N GLN A 49 34.56 -35.44 20.50
CA GLN A 49 33.42 -35.62 19.61
C GLN A 49 32.12 -35.05 20.19
N GLY A 50 31.90 -35.20 21.50
CA GLY A 50 30.77 -34.59 22.20
C GLY A 50 30.82 -33.07 22.13
N ILE A 51 31.98 -32.49 22.43
CA ILE A 51 32.24 -31.05 22.36
C ILE A 51 32.01 -30.53 20.94
N LYS A 52 32.51 -31.23 19.91
CA LYS A 52 32.33 -30.88 18.51
C LYS A 52 30.84 -30.79 18.13
N ARG A 53 30.03 -31.78 18.51
CA ARG A 53 28.58 -31.78 18.24
C ARG A 53 27.87 -30.60 18.92
N ASN A 54 28.25 -30.29 20.17
CA ASN A 54 27.71 -29.15 20.89
C ASN A 54 28.06 -27.83 20.20
N PHE A 55 29.30 -27.65 19.75
CA PHE A 55 29.70 -26.47 18.99
C PHE A 55 28.95 -26.33 17.66
N GLU A 56 28.74 -27.43 16.93
CA GLU A 56 27.94 -27.43 15.70
C GLU A 56 26.48 -27.04 15.96
N SER A 57 25.88 -27.54 17.06
CA SER A 57 24.52 -27.14 17.48
C SER A 57 24.46 -25.65 17.81
N VAL A 58 25.41 -25.16 18.60
CA VAL A 58 25.49 -23.75 19.00
C VAL A 58 25.65 -22.85 17.78
N LYS A 59 26.50 -23.23 16.82
CA LYS A 59 26.68 -22.49 15.56
C LYS A 59 25.37 -22.37 14.78
N LYS A 60 24.63 -23.48 14.63
CA LYS A 60 23.31 -23.47 13.96
C LYS A 60 22.30 -22.59 14.70
N ASP A 61 22.29 -22.62 16.02
CA ASP A 61 21.41 -21.77 16.82
C ASP A 61 21.76 -20.28 16.67
N PHE A 62 23.05 -19.94 16.60
CA PHE A 62 23.50 -18.57 16.33
C PHE A 62 23.09 -18.09 14.93
N GLU A 63 23.28 -18.93 13.91
CA GLU A 63 22.84 -18.62 12.54
C GLU A 63 21.33 -18.40 12.48
N ARG A 64 20.54 -19.28 13.12
CA ARG A 64 19.08 -19.11 13.21
C ARG A 64 18.68 -17.80 13.90
N LYS A 65 19.30 -17.47 15.03
CA LYS A 65 19.03 -16.22 15.76
C LYS A 65 19.40 -14.99 14.94
N LYS A 66 20.49 -15.04 14.19
CA LYS A 66 20.88 -13.96 13.27
C LYS A 66 19.82 -13.75 12.19
N ASP A 67 19.34 -14.83 11.58
CA ASP A 67 18.28 -14.75 10.56
C ASP A 67 16.94 -14.27 11.13
N GLU A 68 16.63 -14.62 12.38
CA GLU A 68 15.46 -14.09 13.10
C GLU A 68 15.59 -12.59 13.35
N CYS A 69 16.76 -12.12 13.80
CA CYS A 69 17.04 -10.70 13.98
C CYS A 69 16.95 -9.92 12.66
N ASP A 70 17.57 -10.43 11.58
CA ASP A 70 17.53 -9.78 10.27
C ASP A 70 16.10 -9.67 9.73
N ARG A 71 15.29 -10.72 9.92
CA ARG A 71 13.85 -10.69 9.59
C ARG A 71 13.09 -9.68 10.44
N ALA A 72 13.36 -9.62 11.75
CA ALA A 72 12.71 -8.68 12.65
C ALA A 72 13.02 -7.23 12.25
N ILE A 73 14.28 -6.92 11.89
CA ILE A 73 14.70 -5.60 11.42
C ILE A 73 13.96 -5.23 10.14
N ARG A 74 13.97 -6.10 9.11
CA ARG A 74 13.25 -5.83 7.85
C ARG A 74 11.75 -5.62 8.06
N ASN A 75 11.15 -6.42 8.93
CA ASN A 75 9.74 -6.28 9.27
C ASN A 75 9.46 -4.96 9.99
N ALA A 76 10.31 -4.56 10.93
CA ALA A 76 10.19 -3.28 11.63
C ALA A 76 10.34 -2.10 10.66
N GLU A 77 11.33 -2.14 9.76
CA GLU A 77 11.51 -1.15 8.70
C GLU A 77 10.31 -1.08 7.77
N SER A 78 9.78 -2.23 7.33
CA SER A 78 8.59 -2.28 6.48
C SER A 78 7.39 -1.67 7.18
N LYS A 79 7.17 -1.99 8.47
CA LYS A 79 6.09 -1.41 9.28
C LYS A 79 6.25 0.09 9.44
N ALA A 80 7.46 0.58 9.68
CA ALA A 80 7.74 2.01 9.80
C ALA A 80 7.47 2.74 8.47
N LYS A 81 7.91 2.17 7.34
CA LYS A 81 7.62 2.70 5.99
C LYS A 81 6.12 2.73 5.71
N GLN A 82 5.41 1.66 6.05
CA GLN A 82 3.97 1.56 5.86
C GLN A 82 3.19 2.56 6.71
N ALA A 83 3.56 2.75 7.99
CA ALA A 83 2.95 3.74 8.87
C ALA A 83 3.14 5.16 8.31
N ARG A 84 4.37 5.51 7.92
CA ARG A 84 4.68 6.80 7.30
C ARG A 84 3.89 7.00 5.99
N LEU A 85 3.76 5.96 5.16
CA LEU A 85 2.97 6.05 3.94
C LEU A 85 1.49 6.29 4.25
N LYS A 86 0.94 5.62 5.26
CA LYS A 86 -0.45 5.81 5.67
C LYS A 86 -0.71 7.25 6.11
N GLU A 87 0.18 7.82 6.92
CA GLU A 87 0.10 9.22 7.33
C GLU A 87 0.14 10.18 6.14
N LEU A 88 1.03 9.93 5.17
CA LEU A 88 1.13 10.75 3.95
C LEU A 88 -0.11 10.62 3.05
N MET A 89 -0.68 9.42 2.93
CA MET A 89 -1.83 9.16 2.09
C MET A 89 -3.14 9.68 2.69
N GLU A 90 -3.24 9.85 4.01
CA GLU A 90 -4.43 10.41 4.67
C GLU A 90 -4.78 11.82 4.15
N HIS A 91 -3.76 12.59 3.76
CA HIS A 91 -3.94 13.91 3.13
C HIS A 91 -4.55 13.83 1.71
N PHE A 92 -4.39 12.69 1.04
CA PHE A 92 -4.85 12.46 -0.33
C PHE A 92 -6.08 11.55 -0.32
N LYS A 93 -7.21 12.10 0.13
CA LYS A 93 -8.49 11.37 0.14
C LYS A 93 -8.86 10.94 -1.28
N VAL A 94 -9.32 9.71 -1.43
CA VAL A 94 -9.68 9.14 -2.75
C VAL A 94 -10.85 9.90 -3.38
N THR A 95 -11.80 10.34 -2.55
CA THR A 95 -13.00 11.06 -2.96
C THR A 95 -13.06 12.40 -2.28
N LEU A 96 -13.28 13.46 -3.06
CA LEU A 96 -13.50 14.82 -2.60
C LEU A 96 -14.68 15.45 -3.34
N TRP A 97 -15.24 16.50 -2.77
CA TRP A 97 -16.36 17.25 -3.35
C TRP A 97 -15.87 18.59 -3.86
N ALA A 98 -16.24 18.95 -5.08
CA ALA A 98 -15.94 20.26 -5.65
C ALA A 98 -17.22 21.01 -5.99
N VAL A 99 -17.14 22.34 -5.99
CA VAL A 99 -18.25 23.19 -6.40
C VAL A 99 -18.35 23.14 -7.93
N SER A 100 -19.44 22.56 -8.41
CA SER A 100 -19.84 22.66 -9.81
C SER A 100 -20.99 23.66 -9.97
N TRP A 101 -21.34 23.98 -11.20
CA TRP A 101 -22.46 24.87 -11.50
C TRP A 101 -23.16 24.48 -12.79
N ASP A 102 -24.43 24.83 -12.87
CA ASP A 102 -25.22 24.72 -14.09
C ASP A 102 -26.22 25.89 -14.19
N TYR A 103 -26.70 26.16 -15.39
CA TYR A 103 -27.79 27.10 -15.62
C TYR A 103 -29.13 26.43 -15.37
N ARG A 104 -29.81 26.84 -14.30
CA ARG A 104 -31.18 26.43 -14.02
C ARG A 104 -32.17 27.49 -14.46
N TYR A 105 -33.40 27.08 -14.70
CA TYR A 105 -34.47 27.87 -15.28
C TYR A 105 -35.71 27.82 -14.39
N LYS A 106 -36.56 28.86 -14.50
CA LYS A 106 -37.91 28.83 -13.93
C LYS A 106 -38.81 27.86 -14.69
N LYS A 107 -40.00 27.59 -14.14
CA LYS A 107 -41.02 26.76 -14.79
C LYS A 107 -41.25 27.20 -16.24
N LYS A 108 -41.26 26.24 -17.16
CA LYS A 108 -41.46 26.48 -18.59
C LYS A 108 -42.92 26.84 -18.89
N CYS A 109 -43.15 27.67 -19.90
CA CYS A 109 -44.48 27.97 -20.40
C CYS A 109 -44.83 27.12 -21.64
N ASP A 110 -46.13 26.99 -21.92
CA ASP A 110 -46.64 26.13 -23.00
C ASP A 110 -46.47 26.74 -24.40
N LYS A 111 -45.99 27.99 -24.50
CA LYS A 111 -45.89 28.74 -25.76
C LYS A 111 -44.55 28.58 -26.49
N CYS A 112 -43.60 27.84 -25.92
CA CYS A 112 -42.24 27.78 -26.42
C CYS A 112 -41.77 26.33 -26.66
N ASP A 113 -40.79 26.19 -27.55
CA ASP A 113 -40.18 24.92 -27.89
C ASP A 113 -39.30 24.36 -26.75
N LYS A 114 -38.59 23.24 -27.00
CA LYS A 114 -37.69 22.61 -26.02
C LYS A 114 -36.55 23.54 -25.56
N ASN A 115 -36.13 24.49 -26.40
CA ASN A 115 -35.08 25.45 -26.11
C ASN A 115 -35.61 26.80 -25.60
N ARG A 116 -36.91 26.87 -25.30
CA ARG A 116 -37.63 28.08 -24.90
C ARG A 116 -37.56 29.19 -25.95
N ARG A 117 -37.69 28.82 -27.23
CA ARG A 117 -37.82 29.71 -28.37
C ARG A 117 -39.25 29.71 -28.91
N ILE A 118 -39.61 30.80 -29.57
CA ILE A 118 -40.91 31.01 -30.21
C ILE A 118 -40.64 31.34 -31.68
N GLN A 119 -41.39 30.74 -32.59
CA GLN A 119 -41.31 31.12 -34.00
C GLN A 119 -42.22 32.32 -34.28
N VAL A 120 -41.64 33.36 -34.86
CA VAL A 120 -42.31 34.61 -35.24
C VAL A 120 -42.28 34.75 -36.75
N ALA A 121 -43.45 34.96 -37.36
CA ALA A 121 -43.56 35.29 -38.78
C ALA A 121 -43.37 36.79 -38.98
N LEU A 122 -42.33 37.18 -39.72
CA LEU A 122 -42.10 38.57 -40.10
C LEU A 122 -43.08 39.00 -41.21
N PRO A 123 -43.35 40.31 -41.36
CA PRO A 123 -44.16 40.83 -42.47
C PRO A 123 -43.65 40.44 -43.87
N SER A 124 -42.36 40.07 -43.97
CA SER A 124 -41.73 39.56 -45.19
C SER A 124 -42.06 38.10 -45.53
N GLY A 125 -42.85 37.41 -44.70
CA GLY A 125 -43.19 36.00 -44.84
C GLY A 125 -42.11 35.03 -44.32
N LYS A 126 -40.96 35.53 -43.87
CA LYS A 126 -39.91 34.71 -43.24
C LYS A 126 -40.25 34.41 -41.79
N THR A 127 -39.95 33.20 -41.33
CA THR A 127 -40.02 32.82 -39.92
C THR A 127 -38.67 33.00 -39.25
N VAL A 128 -38.64 33.60 -38.07
CA VAL A 128 -37.45 33.74 -37.22
C VAL A 128 -37.73 33.19 -35.82
N ASP A 129 -36.70 32.68 -35.17
CA ASP A 129 -36.77 32.30 -33.76
C ASP A 129 -36.57 33.53 -32.87
N ASP A 130 -37.47 33.73 -31.91
CA ASP A 130 -37.34 34.71 -30.83
C ASP A 130 -37.24 33.99 -29.48
N GLU A 131 -36.60 34.63 -28.49
CA GLU A 131 -36.48 34.07 -27.15
C GLU A 131 -37.78 34.23 -26.37
N CYS A 132 -38.27 33.14 -25.77
CA CYS A 132 -39.44 33.23 -24.92
C CYS A 132 -39.12 34.01 -23.65
N SER A 133 -40.06 34.83 -23.17
CA SER A 133 -39.98 35.50 -21.87
C SER A 133 -39.78 34.56 -20.67
N CYS A 134 -40.11 33.27 -20.82
CA CYS A 134 -39.84 32.26 -19.79
C CYS A 134 -38.39 31.74 -19.79
N ARG A 135 -37.54 32.16 -20.73
CA ARG A 135 -36.11 31.78 -20.84
C ARG A 135 -35.24 32.57 -19.85
N VAL A 136 -35.70 32.66 -18.61
CA VAL A 136 -34.93 33.26 -17.52
C VAL A 136 -34.10 32.17 -16.87
N ARG A 137 -32.77 32.34 -16.92
CA ARG A 137 -31.80 31.40 -16.35
C ARG A 137 -30.99 32.04 -15.24
N LYS A 138 -30.55 31.22 -14.31
CA LYS A 138 -29.63 31.60 -13.25
C LYS A 138 -28.58 30.53 -13.05
N LYS A 139 -27.36 30.96 -12.74
CA LYS A 139 -26.27 30.06 -12.39
C LYS A 139 -26.53 29.54 -10.98
N VAL A 140 -26.60 28.22 -10.82
CA VAL A 140 -26.81 27.54 -9.54
C VAL A 140 -25.64 26.61 -9.28
N TYR A 141 -25.00 26.78 -8.12
CA TYR A 141 -23.88 25.97 -7.67
C TYR A 141 -24.37 24.74 -6.90
N TYR A 142 -23.69 23.62 -7.07
CA TYR A 142 -24.00 22.36 -6.39
C TYR A 142 -22.73 21.51 -6.21
N PRO A 143 -22.70 20.63 -5.19
CA PRO A 143 -21.56 19.74 -4.97
C PRO A 143 -21.52 18.64 -6.05
N LYS A 144 -20.35 18.42 -6.63
CA LYS A 144 -20.07 17.28 -7.54
C LYS A 144 -18.93 16.45 -6.96
N GLU A 145 -19.12 15.13 -6.95
CA GLU A 145 -18.11 14.17 -6.50
C GLU A 145 -16.94 14.12 -7.50
N ASN A 146 -15.72 14.18 -6.98
CA ASN A 146 -14.49 14.06 -7.74
C ASN A 146 -13.62 12.96 -7.13
N VAL A 147 -12.97 12.18 -7.99
CA VAL A 147 -12.13 11.04 -7.60
C VAL A 147 -10.68 11.36 -7.94
N LEU A 148 -9.77 10.92 -7.08
CA LEU A 148 -8.33 10.98 -7.31
C LEU A 148 -7.98 10.23 -8.61
N TYR A 149 -7.50 10.98 -9.59
CA TYR A 149 -7.13 10.47 -10.91
C TYR A 149 -5.63 10.20 -10.99
N GLU A 150 -4.80 11.12 -10.49
CA GLU A 150 -3.35 11.03 -10.60
C GLU A 150 -2.65 11.65 -9.39
N LEU A 151 -1.56 11.01 -8.96
CA LEU A 151 -0.57 11.58 -8.05
C LEU A 151 0.70 11.82 -8.86
N SER A 152 1.12 13.09 -8.97
CA SER A 152 2.30 13.47 -9.73
C SER A 152 3.28 14.23 -8.85
N GLU A 153 4.58 13.93 -8.96
CA GLU A 153 5.62 14.76 -8.36
C GLU A 153 6.04 15.85 -9.35
N ARG A 154 5.98 17.12 -8.93
CA ARG A 154 6.54 18.26 -9.67
C ARG A 154 7.32 19.13 -8.71
N ASN A 155 8.55 19.51 -9.06
CA ASN A 155 9.40 20.37 -8.24
C ASN A 155 9.60 19.88 -6.79
N ARG A 156 9.66 18.56 -6.56
CA ARG A 156 9.73 17.91 -5.24
C ARG A 156 8.47 18.07 -4.37
N GLU A 157 7.36 18.48 -4.95
CA GLU A 157 6.04 18.52 -4.32
C GLU A 157 5.11 17.48 -4.95
N PHE A 158 4.38 16.75 -4.12
CA PHE A 158 3.34 15.83 -4.56
C PHE A 158 2.06 16.60 -4.83
N MET A 159 1.56 16.50 -6.06
CA MET A 159 0.28 17.08 -6.47
C MET A 159 -0.74 15.96 -6.70
N ALA A 160 -1.93 16.13 -6.12
CA ALA A 160 -3.07 15.26 -6.34
C ALA A 160 -4.04 15.90 -7.32
N TRP A 161 -4.31 15.18 -8.40
CA TRP A 161 -5.21 15.57 -9.47
C TRP A 161 -6.52 14.81 -9.33
N TYR A 162 -7.62 15.55 -9.36
CA TYR A 162 -8.97 15.03 -9.20
C TYR A 162 -9.77 15.24 -10.47
N MET A 163 -10.64 14.29 -10.77
CA MET A 163 -11.52 14.34 -11.94
C MET A 163 -12.96 14.07 -11.51
N ALA A 164 -13.90 14.77 -12.15
CA ALA A 164 -15.32 14.61 -11.86
C ALA A 164 -15.76 13.17 -12.16
N LYS A 165 -16.42 12.56 -11.18
CA LYS A 165 -16.98 11.22 -11.32
C LYS A 165 -18.18 11.26 -12.26
N GLY A 166 -18.24 10.31 -13.19
CA GLY A 166 -19.40 10.13 -14.06
C GLY A 166 -20.62 9.67 -13.29
N ASP A 167 -21.80 9.91 -13.85
CA ASP A 167 -23.04 9.47 -13.23
C ASP A 167 -23.24 7.96 -13.43
N ARG A 168 -24.12 7.35 -12.62
CA ARG A 168 -24.35 5.90 -12.63
C ARG A 168 -24.87 5.44 -14.00
N GLY A 169 -24.11 4.59 -14.68
CA GLY A 169 -24.42 4.09 -16.02
C GLY A 169 -23.66 4.81 -17.15
N GLU A 170 -22.88 5.84 -16.82
CA GLU A 170 -21.94 6.50 -17.72
C GLU A 170 -20.50 5.97 -17.50
N GLU A 171 -19.53 6.51 -18.24
CA GLU A 171 -18.11 6.26 -18.00
C GLU A 171 -17.71 6.69 -16.57
N TYR A 172 -16.75 6.01 -15.96
CA TYR A 172 -16.35 6.26 -14.56
C TYR A 172 -15.91 7.71 -14.31
N PHE A 173 -15.32 8.34 -15.34
CA PHE A 173 -14.99 9.75 -15.36
C PHE A 173 -15.86 10.48 -16.38
N VAL A 174 -16.27 11.70 -16.07
CA VAL A 174 -16.95 12.56 -17.06
C VAL A 174 -15.96 12.84 -18.21
N GLY A 175 -16.35 12.56 -19.45
CA GLY A 175 -15.56 12.91 -20.62
C GLY A 175 -15.57 14.42 -20.87
N GLY A 176 -14.38 15.05 -20.94
CA GLY A 176 -14.22 16.47 -21.29
C GLY A 176 -13.56 17.38 -20.24
N PRO A 177 -13.90 17.35 -18.94
CA PRO A 177 -13.20 18.12 -17.93
C PRO A 177 -11.74 17.67 -17.80
N ARG A 178 -10.82 18.64 -17.69
CA ARG A 178 -9.42 18.36 -17.34
C ARG A 178 -9.37 18.00 -15.86
N ALA A 179 -8.49 17.05 -15.51
CA ALA A 179 -8.16 16.84 -14.10
C ALA A 179 -7.64 18.16 -13.51
N GLU A 180 -8.15 18.52 -12.34
CA GLU A 180 -7.76 19.73 -11.60
C GLU A 180 -6.94 19.30 -10.39
N TYR A 181 -5.82 19.97 -10.13
CA TYR A 181 -5.05 19.69 -8.93
C TYR A 181 -5.72 20.37 -7.73
N ALA A 182 -5.77 19.66 -6.60
CA ALA A 182 -6.29 20.22 -5.36
C ALA A 182 -5.28 21.20 -4.78
N LYS A 183 -5.56 22.51 -4.89
CA LYS A 183 -4.76 23.55 -4.25
C LYS A 183 -5.14 23.70 -2.77
N VAL A 184 -6.44 23.62 -2.49
CA VAL A 184 -6.98 23.71 -1.14
C VAL A 184 -7.97 22.59 -0.91
N VAL A 185 -7.71 21.80 0.13
CA VAL A 185 -8.65 20.83 0.69
C VAL A 185 -9.19 21.43 1.99
N VAL A 186 -10.49 21.67 2.02
CA VAL A 186 -11.24 22.20 3.16
C VAL A 186 -11.67 21.02 4.02
N ASP A 187 -11.26 21.06 5.29
CA ASP A 187 -11.62 20.07 6.30
C ASP A 187 -12.11 20.80 7.56
N HIS A 188 -13.42 20.78 7.78
CA HIS A 188 -14.07 21.09 9.05
C HIS A 188 -13.95 22.47 9.69
N ASN A 189 -13.24 23.48 9.15
CA ASN A 189 -13.13 24.79 9.84
C ASN A 189 -12.59 26.00 9.03
N LYS A 190 -12.87 26.13 7.73
CA LYS A 190 -12.51 27.37 7.01
C LYS A 190 -13.68 28.33 6.87
N ASP A 191 -13.44 29.62 7.08
CA ASP A 191 -14.43 30.67 6.81
C ASP A 191 -14.72 30.70 5.30
N PHE A 192 -16.00 30.62 4.94
CA PHE A 192 -16.44 30.63 3.54
C PHE A 192 -16.01 31.89 2.78
N LYS A 193 -15.82 33.02 3.47
CA LYS A 193 -15.31 34.26 2.85
C LYS A 193 -13.87 34.14 2.36
N GLU A 194 -13.04 33.38 3.07
CA GLU A 194 -11.65 33.15 2.65
C GLU A 194 -11.62 32.27 1.40
N ILE A 195 -12.51 31.26 1.34
CA ILE A 195 -12.65 30.34 0.21
C ILE A 195 -13.18 31.04 -1.04
N GLU A 196 -14.13 31.98 -0.91
CA GLU A 196 -14.72 32.71 -2.05
C GLU A 196 -13.67 33.50 -2.85
N THR A 197 -12.60 33.96 -2.20
CA THR A 197 -11.51 34.68 -2.87
C THR A 197 -10.55 33.78 -3.65
N GLU A 198 -10.63 32.46 -3.46
CA GLU A 198 -9.80 31.49 -4.16
C GLU A 198 -10.39 31.07 -5.53
N GLU A 199 -9.57 30.45 -6.38
CA GLU A 199 -10.05 29.79 -7.59
C GLU A 199 -10.95 28.60 -7.21
N LEU A 200 -12.28 28.81 -7.17
CA LEU A 200 -13.30 27.83 -6.78
C LEU A 200 -13.13 26.44 -7.43
N ARG A 201 -12.52 26.36 -8.62
CA ARG A 201 -12.23 25.10 -9.34
C ARG A 201 -11.17 24.23 -8.67
N LYS A 202 -10.31 24.82 -7.84
CA LYS A 202 -9.19 24.14 -7.16
C LYS A 202 -9.45 23.94 -5.66
N VAL A 203 -10.65 24.31 -5.21
CA VAL A 203 -11.13 24.11 -3.84
C VAL A 203 -11.91 22.80 -3.81
N PHE A 204 -11.49 21.91 -2.92
CA PHE A 204 -12.12 20.64 -2.68
C PHE A 204 -12.52 20.51 -1.21
N PHE A 205 -13.60 19.80 -0.93
CA PHE A 205 -14.16 19.57 0.39
C PHE A 205 -14.10 18.08 0.72
N THR A 206 -13.81 17.76 1.98
CA THR A 206 -13.73 16.38 2.44
C THR A 206 -15.10 15.72 2.58
N THR A 207 -16.16 16.52 2.79
CA THR A 207 -17.54 16.04 2.97
C THR A 207 -18.51 16.71 1.99
N LYS A 208 -19.60 16.01 1.65
CA LYS A 208 -20.65 16.52 0.76
C LYS A 208 -21.38 17.67 1.43
N GLU A 209 -21.61 17.55 2.73
CA GLU A 209 -22.37 18.46 3.57
C GLU A 209 -21.69 19.83 3.65
N GLU A 210 -20.37 19.88 3.80
CA GLU A 210 -19.63 21.15 3.78
C GLU A 210 -19.63 21.79 2.39
N CYS A 211 -19.43 20.99 1.34
CA CYS A 211 -19.52 21.50 -0.01
C CYS A 211 -20.92 22.05 -0.31
N GLN A 212 -21.97 21.39 0.18
CA GLN A 212 -23.36 21.84 0.05
C GLN A 212 -23.62 23.12 0.84
N ALA A 213 -23.13 23.23 2.07
CA ALA A 213 -23.23 24.45 2.87
C ALA A 213 -22.56 25.64 2.18
N PHE A 214 -21.39 25.42 1.58
CA PHE A 214 -20.70 26.44 0.79
C PHE A 214 -21.44 26.78 -0.51
N CYS A 215 -22.01 25.79 -1.21
CA CYS A 215 -22.87 26.04 -2.37
C CYS A 215 -24.10 26.87 -1.99
N ASN A 216 -24.73 26.59 -0.85
CA ASN A 216 -25.87 27.34 -0.33
C ASN A 216 -25.47 28.79 0.01
N TYR A 217 -24.29 28.98 0.59
CA TYR A 217 -23.72 30.30 0.85
C TYR A 217 -23.54 31.12 -0.43
N ILE A 218 -22.95 30.54 -1.49
CA ILE A 218 -22.75 31.24 -2.77
C ILE A 218 -24.08 31.49 -3.50
N ASN A 219 -25.00 30.52 -3.47
CA ASN A 219 -26.28 30.62 -4.17
C ASN A 219 -27.21 31.68 -3.58
N GLY A 220 -27.18 31.87 -2.25
CA GLY A 220 -28.08 32.77 -1.52
C GLY A 220 -29.57 32.42 -1.69
N THR A 221 -30.46 33.36 -1.36
CA THR A 221 -31.93 33.22 -1.54
C THR A 221 -32.38 33.42 -2.99
N GLU A 222 -31.45 33.82 -3.83
CA GLU A 222 -31.69 34.42 -5.13
C GLU A 222 -31.94 33.37 -6.24
N VAL A 223 -31.68 32.09 -5.93
CA VAL A 223 -31.89 30.93 -6.81
C VAL A 223 -33.23 30.21 -6.57
N LEU A 224 -34.04 30.67 -5.61
CA LEU A 224 -35.35 30.08 -5.33
C LEU A 224 -36.26 30.12 -6.58
N GLY A 225 -36.82 28.97 -6.94
CA GLY A 225 -37.70 28.79 -8.10
C GLY A 225 -36.96 28.50 -9.43
N TYR A 226 -35.64 28.36 -9.41
CA TYR A 226 -34.84 27.88 -10.54
C TYR A 226 -34.57 26.38 -10.42
N ASP A 227 -35.64 25.59 -10.51
CA ASP A 227 -35.60 24.14 -10.27
C ASP A 227 -35.67 23.31 -11.55
N TYR A 228 -35.64 23.94 -12.73
CA TYR A 228 -35.87 23.28 -14.01
C TYR A 228 -34.67 23.37 -14.94
N ASN A 229 -34.49 22.37 -15.80
CA ASN A 229 -33.55 22.46 -16.92
C ASN A 229 -34.15 23.30 -18.07
N VAL A 230 -33.39 23.47 -19.15
CA VAL A 230 -33.84 24.25 -20.32
C VAL A 230 -35.14 23.69 -20.92
N GLU A 231 -35.29 22.37 -20.93
CA GLU A 231 -36.47 21.68 -21.48
C GLU A 231 -37.72 21.81 -20.61
N GLY A 232 -37.56 22.22 -19.34
CA GLY A 232 -38.65 22.37 -18.38
C GLY A 232 -38.86 21.14 -17.48
N GLN A 233 -37.91 20.22 -17.44
CA GLN A 233 -37.92 19.08 -16.51
C GLN A 233 -37.31 19.50 -15.16
N PRO A 234 -37.84 19.02 -14.03
CA PRO A 234 -37.28 19.32 -12.71
C PRO A 234 -35.87 18.71 -12.57
N VAL A 235 -34.92 19.53 -12.13
CA VAL A 235 -33.57 19.10 -11.76
C VAL A 235 -33.66 18.62 -10.31
N VAL A 236 -33.92 17.33 -10.15
CA VAL A 236 -33.91 16.71 -8.82
C VAL A 236 -32.50 16.84 -8.27
N GLN A 237 -32.32 17.62 -7.20
CA GLN A 237 -31.18 17.44 -6.33
C GLN A 237 -31.39 16.07 -5.72
N ARG A 238 -30.74 15.04 -6.27
CA ARG A 238 -30.82 13.68 -5.72
C ARG A 238 -30.12 13.73 -4.37
N GLU A 239 -30.92 14.00 -3.33
CA GLU A 239 -30.63 13.54 -1.98
C GLU A 239 -30.58 12.02 -2.09
N GLU A 240 -29.37 11.50 -2.29
CA GLU A 240 -29.05 10.11 -2.07
C GLU A 240 -29.19 9.87 -0.57
N THR A 241 -30.41 9.50 -0.17
CA THR A 241 -30.64 8.71 1.03
C THR A 241 -30.15 7.30 0.73
N GLU A 242 -28.99 6.95 1.26
CA GLU A 242 -28.65 5.58 1.67
C GLU A 242 -28.89 5.43 3.17
#